data_AF-A0A3D5WLV6-F1
#
_entry.id   AF-A0A3D5WLV6-F1
#
_cell.length_a   1.000
_cell.length_b   1.000
_cell.length_c   1.000
_cell.angle_alpha   90.00
_cell.angle_beta   90.00
_cell.angle_gamma   90.00
#
_symmetry.space_group_name_H-M   'P 1'
#
loop_
_entity.id
_entity.type
_entity.pdbx_description
1 polymer ?
#
loop_
_entity_poly.entity_id
_entity_poly.type
_entity_poly.pdbx_seq_one_letter_code
_entity_poly.pdbx_strand_id
1 'polypeptide(L)'
;GIGMTLRENVFKKVVGFSNAEMDRFSTASLITRSTNDIQQIQMVSVMLLRMVAYAPILGIGGVLKVVQTGAGMGWIIVLAIIVIIGYVLLLMSSAMPKFKLMQKLVDRINLVSREILTGLSVIRAFGREDTEEERFDAANKDLTKTTLFTNRVMTFMMPGMMMIMNVLTVGIVWFGAKKIDAGSMQVGAMTAFITYAMMIVMSFLMLTMMSIMLPRA
;
A
#
# COMPACT_ATOMS: atom_id res chain seq x y z
N GLY A 1 -15.27 -11.73 -17.72
CA GLY A 1 -14.82 -10.67 -16.78
C GLY A 1 -13.57 -9.99 -17.33
N ILE A 2 -13.21 -8.79 -16.85
CA ILE A 2 -12.13 -7.95 -17.40
C ILE A 2 -10.83 -8.72 -17.65
N GLY A 3 -10.35 -9.51 -16.69
CA GLY A 3 -9.11 -10.27 -16.84
C GLY A 3 -9.18 -11.40 -17.88
N MET A 4 -10.34 -12.01 -18.11
CA MET A 4 -10.53 -13.01 -19.16
C MET A 4 -10.49 -12.36 -20.54
N THR A 5 -11.23 -11.27 -20.73
CA THR A 5 -11.29 -10.54 -22.01
C THR A 5 -9.95 -9.92 -22.39
N LEU A 6 -9.24 -9.30 -21.44
CA LEU A 6 -7.88 -8.79 -21.68
C LEU A 6 -6.92 -9.92 -22.05
N ARG A 7 -6.96 -11.04 -21.33
CA ARG A 7 -6.07 -12.17 -21.61
C ARG A 7 -6.34 -12.79 -22.98
N GLU A 8 -7.60 -12.93 -23.36
CA GLU A 8 -7.97 -13.41 -24.68
C GLU A 8 -7.50 -12.46 -25.81
N ASN A 9 -7.72 -11.15 -25.65
CA ASN A 9 -7.33 -10.15 -26.64
C ASN A 9 -5.81 -10.07 -26.81
N VAL A 10 -5.07 -10.06 -25.70
CA VAL A 10 -3.60 -10.05 -25.71
C VAL A 10 -3.08 -11.33 -26.33
N PHE A 11 -3.62 -12.49 -25.95
CA PHE A 11 -3.20 -13.78 -26.52
C PHE A 11 -3.44 -13.85 -28.03
N LYS A 12 -4.62 -13.47 -28.52
CA LYS A 12 -4.93 -13.41 -29.96
C LYS A 12 -3.96 -12.51 -30.71
N LYS A 13 -3.58 -11.37 -30.13
CA LYS A 13 -2.65 -10.43 -30.75
C LYS A 13 -1.22 -10.99 -30.79
N VAL A 14 -0.77 -11.63 -29.71
CA VAL A 14 0.57 -12.22 -29.61
C VAL A 14 0.76 -13.41 -30.55
N VAL A 15 -0.26 -14.26 -30.71
CA VAL A 15 -0.21 -15.39 -31.65
C VAL A 15 -0.13 -14.92 -33.10
N GLY A 16 -0.61 -13.71 -33.40
CA GLY A 16 -0.52 -13.09 -34.73
C GLY A 16 0.78 -12.31 -35.00
N PHE A 17 1.74 -12.31 -34.07
CA PHE A 17 3.02 -11.61 -34.27
C PHE A 17 3.92 -12.34 -35.27
N SER A 18 4.60 -11.55 -36.10
CA SER A 18 5.71 -12.02 -36.93
C SER A 18 6.95 -12.35 -36.10
N ASN A 19 7.88 -13.12 -36.65
CA ASN A 19 9.16 -13.43 -35.99
C ASN A 19 9.94 -12.15 -35.60
N ALA A 20 9.88 -11.10 -36.45
CA ALA A 20 10.51 -9.80 -36.14
C ALA A 20 9.88 -9.10 -34.92
N GLU A 21 8.57 -9.23 -34.73
CA GLU A 21 7.87 -8.70 -33.55
C GLU A 21 8.14 -9.57 -32.30
N MET A 22 8.24 -10.88 -32.48
CA MET A 22 8.59 -11.82 -31.41
C MET A 22 10.01 -11.56 -30.88
N ASP A 23 10.97 -11.29 -31.77
CA ASP A 23 12.34 -10.93 -31.40
C ASP A 23 12.41 -9.57 -30.71
N ARG A 24 11.55 -8.62 -31.12
CA ARG A 24 11.47 -7.29 -30.49
C ARG A 24 10.94 -7.34 -29.06
N PHE A 25 9.93 -8.16 -28.78
CA PHE A 25 9.30 -8.22 -27.46
C PHE A 25 9.84 -9.33 -26.57
N SER A 26 10.42 -10.39 -27.13
CA SER A 26 10.76 -11.68 -26.49
C SER A 26 9.56 -12.46 -25.93
N THR A 27 9.60 -13.78 -26.10
CA THR A 27 8.56 -14.68 -25.58
C THR A 27 8.38 -14.55 -24.07
N ALA A 28 9.47 -14.41 -23.30
CA ALA A 28 9.43 -14.30 -21.84
C ALA A 28 8.67 -13.04 -21.38
N SER A 29 8.93 -11.88 -22.00
CA SER A 29 8.22 -10.62 -21.71
C SER A 29 6.74 -10.73 -22.02
N LEU A 30 6.39 -11.36 -23.14
CA LEU A 30 4.99 -11.55 -23.56
C LEU A 30 4.24 -12.49 -22.61
N ILE A 31 4.90 -13.51 -22.05
CA ILE A 31 4.34 -14.36 -20.99
C ILE A 31 4.06 -13.53 -19.74
N THR A 32 5.02 -12.73 -19.25
CA THR A 32 4.82 -11.89 -18.07
C THR A 32 3.71 -10.85 -18.28
N ARG A 33 3.64 -10.22 -19.45
CA ARG A 33 2.58 -9.26 -19.81
C ARG A 33 1.20 -9.91 -19.90
N SER A 34 1.12 -11.11 -20.47
CA SER A 34 -0.14 -11.84 -20.63
C SER A 34 -0.65 -12.47 -19.32
N THR A 35 0.19 -12.49 -18.28
CA THR A 35 -0.12 -13.13 -16.99
C THR A 35 -0.14 -12.12 -15.85
N ASN A 36 1.04 -11.67 -15.42
CA ASN A 36 1.22 -10.77 -14.29
C ASN A 36 0.57 -9.40 -14.53
N ASP A 37 0.80 -8.77 -15.68
CA ASP A 37 0.28 -7.42 -15.91
C ASP A 37 -1.24 -7.42 -16.00
N ILE A 38 -1.84 -8.42 -16.66
CA ILE A 38 -3.31 -8.57 -16.73
C ILE A 38 -3.88 -8.83 -15.33
N GLN A 39 -3.19 -9.62 -14.49
CA GLN A 39 -3.61 -9.86 -13.12
C GLN A 39 -3.51 -8.60 -12.26
N GLN A 40 -2.48 -7.77 -12.45
CA GLN A 40 -2.38 -6.46 -11.80
C GLN A 40 -3.49 -5.51 -12.26
N ILE A 41 -3.74 -5.39 -13.56
CA ILE A 41 -4.84 -4.57 -14.11
C ILE A 41 -6.18 -5.04 -13.55
N GLN A 42 -6.41 -6.35 -13.49
CA GLN A 42 -7.62 -6.91 -12.91
C GLN A 42 -7.74 -6.56 -11.41
N MET A 43 -6.68 -6.73 -10.62
CA MET A 43 -6.69 -6.37 -9.20
C MET A 43 -6.91 -4.88 -8.98
N VAL A 44 -6.23 -4.01 -9.72
CA VAL A 44 -6.40 -2.55 -9.65
C VAL A 44 -7.82 -2.17 -10.05
N SER A 45 -8.38 -2.78 -11.10
CA SER A 45 -9.77 -2.54 -11.51
C SER A 45 -10.76 -2.94 -10.42
N VAL A 46 -10.59 -4.11 -9.80
CA VAL A 46 -11.44 -4.56 -8.69
C VAL A 46 -11.27 -3.66 -7.47
N MET A 47 -10.04 -3.25 -7.15
CA MET A 47 -9.74 -2.38 -6.02
C MET A 47 -10.32 -0.98 -6.23
N LEU A 48 -10.17 -0.39 -7.43
CA LEU A 48 -10.79 0.88 -7.80
C LEU A 48 -12.31 0.78 -7.71
N LEU A 49 -12.93 -0.16 -8.43
CA LEU A 49 -14.38 -0.27 -8.45
C LEU A 49 -14.98 -0.57 -7.07
N ARG A 50 -14.33 -1.43 -6.28
CA ARG A 50 -14.83 -1.80 -4.96
C ARG A 50 -14.50 -0.76 -3.90
N MET A 51 -13.24 -0.37 -3.75
CA MET A 51 -12.83 0.55 -2.67
C MET A 51 -13.16 2.01 -2.99
N VAL A 52 -12.95 2.51 -4.22
CA VAL A 52 -13.26 3.91 -4.55
C VAL A 52 -14.75 4.17 -4.61
N ALA A 53 -15.58 3.17 -4.92
CA ALA A 53 -17.03 3.33 -4.79
C ALA A 53 -17.48 3.17 -3.33
N TYR A 54 -17.04 2.13 -2.61
CA TYR A 54 -17.53 1.86 -1.25
C TYR A 54 -17.01 2.86 -0.21
N ALA A 55 -15.74 3.27 -0.26
CA ALA A 55 -15.16 4.11 0.80
C ALA A 55 -15.85 5.49 0.91
N PRO A 56 -16.11 6.22 -0.19
CA PRO A 56 -16.89 7.46 -0.12
C PRO A 56 -18.33 7.23 0.32
N ILE A 57 -18.99 6.13 -0.12
CA ILE A 57 -20.35 5.80 0.32
C ILE A 57 -20.39 5.58 1.83
N LEU A 58 -19.43 4.84 2.39
CA LEU A 58 -19.32 4.59 3.82
C LEU A 58 -18.93 5.85 4.59
N GLY A 59 -18.00 6.66 4.06
CA GLY A 59 -17.58 7.92 4.67
C GLY A 59 -18.73 8.93 4.72
N ILE A 60 -19.38 9.20 3.60
CA ILE A 60 -20.53 10.10 3.50
C ILE A 60 -21.70 9.56 4.33
N GLY A 61 -22.04 8.29 4.18
CA GLY A 61 -23.12 7.65 4.94
C GLY A 61 -22.89 7.69 6.45
N GLY A 62 -21.65 7.44 6.88
CA GLY A 62 -21.25 7.55 8.28
C GLY A 62 -21.35 8.99 8.80
N VAL A 63 -20.83 9.97 8.06
CA VAL A 63 -20.91 11.40 8.44
C VAL A 63 -22.36 11.85 8.56
N LEU A 64 -23.21 11.51 7.58
CA LEU A 64 -24.65 11.85 7.61
C LEU A 64 -25.33 11.25 8.85
N LYS A 65 -25.09 9.98 9.15
CA LYS A 65 -25.64 9.31 10.34
C LYS A 65 -25.15 9.93 11.64
N VAL A 66 -23.86 10.26 11.73
CA VAL A 66 -23.24 10.93 12.89
C VAL A 66 -23.89 12.28 13.16
N VAL A 67 -24.11 13.09 12.11
CA VAL A 67 -24.79 14.40 12.23
C VAL A 67 -26.24 14.22 12.65
N GLN A 68 -26.96 13.26 12.08
CA GLN A 68 -28.35 12.93 12.44
C GLN A 68 -28.51 12.40 13.87
N THR A 69 -27.46 11.82 14.47
CA THR A 69 -27.52 11.31 15.84
C THR A 69 -27.67 12.45 16.86
N GLY A 70 -27.42 13.72 16.47
CA GLY A 70 -27.57 14.88 17.35
C GLY A 70 -26.59 14.91 18.53
N ALA A 71 -25.64 13.97 18.56
CA ALA A 71 -24.77 13.72 19.70
C ALA A 71 -23.72 14.83 19.90
N GLY A 72 -23.53 15.77 18.96
CA GLY A 72 -22.56 16.87 19.08
C GLY A 72 -21.10 16.43 19.27
N MET A 73 -20.79 15.16 19.03
CA MET A 73 -19.46 14.55 19.21
C MET A 73 -18.69 14.38 17.90
N GLY A 74 -19.20 14.94 16.78
CA GLY A 74 -18.55 14.84 15.47
C GLY A 74 -17.12 15.40 15.44
N TRP A 75 -16.80 16.35 16.31
CA TRP A 75 -15.44 16.90 16.46
C TRP A 75 -14.41 15.83 16.85
N ILE A 76 -14.80 14.78 17.58
CA ILE A 76 -13.92 13.68 17.97
C ILE A 76 -13.43 12.93 16.72
N ILE A 77 -14.31 12.72 15.75
CA ILE A 77 -13.99 12.06 14.47
C ILE A 77 -13.04 12.94 13.65
N VAL A 78 -13.31 14.24 13.56
CA VAL A 78 -12.44 15.19 12.84
C VAL A 78 -11.04 15.21 13.47
N LEU A 79 -10.96 15.27 14.80
CA LEU A 79 -9.69 15.22 15.51
C LEU A 79 -8.94 13.91 15.24
N ALA A 80 -9.64 12.77 15.25
CA ALA A 80 -9.05 11.48 14.93
C ALA A 80 -8.49 11.43 13.51
N ILE A 81 -9.22 11.96 12.52
CA ILE A 81 -8.75 12.05 11.13
C ILE A 81 -7.47 12.90 11.05
N ILE A 82 -7.43 14.05 11.72
CA ILE A 82 -6.24 14.92 11.74
C ILE A 82 -5.03 14.18 12.35
N VAL A 83 -5.23 13.50 13.48
CA VAL A 83 -4.18 12.72 14.16
C VAL A 83 -3.67 11.60 13.26
N ILE A 84 -4.57 10.89 12.58
CA ILE A 84 -4.24 9.82 11.63
C ILE A 84 -3.42 10.36 10.46
N ILE A 85 -3.87 11.45 9.83
CA ILE A 85 -3.15 12.07 8.72
C ILE A 85 -1.74 12.47 9.17
N GLY A 86 -1.63 13.15 10.32
CA GLY A 86 -0.33 13.55 10.87
C GLY A 86 0.59 12.36 11.12
N TYR A 87 0.06 11.28 11.70
CA TYR A 87 0.80 10.05 11.96
C TYR A 87 1.28 9.37 10.68
N VAL A 88 0.39 9.22 9.68
CA VAL A 88 0.73 8.62 8.38
C VAL A 88 1.76 9.47 7.64
N LEU A 89 1.59 10.80 7.61
CA LEU A 89 2.55 11.71 6.98
C LEU A 89 3.93 11.63 7.64
N LEU A 90 3.98 11.54 8.96
CA LEU A 90 5.24 11.39 9.69
C LEU A 90 5.96 10.09 9.30
N LEU A 91 5.26 8.96 9.29
CA LEU A 91 5.84 7.68 8.85
C LEU A 91 6.28 7.73 7.38
N MET A 92 5.42 8.27 6.50
CA MET A 92 5.71 8.37 5.07
C MET A 92 6.88 9.30 4.77
N SER A 93 7.01 10.41 5.48
CA SER A 93 8.15 11.34 5.31
C SER A 93 9.50 10.66 5.57
N SER A 94 9.53 9.71 6.51
CA SER A 94 10.72 8.92 6.84
C SER A 94 10.93 7.74 5.89
N ALA A 95 9.86 7.06 5.48
CA ALA A 95 9.91 5.86 4.64
C ALA A 95 10.14 6.17 3.15
N MET A 96 9.48 7.20 2.60
CA MET A 96 9.52 7.54 1.17
C MET A 96 10.93 7.80 0.60
N PRO A 97 11.85 8.55 1.25
CA PRO A 97 13.20 8.71 0.74
C PRO A 97 13.98 7.39 0.73
N LYS A 98 13.76 6.51 1.71
CA LYS A 98 14.39 5.19 1.79
C LYS A 98 13.82 4.21 0.75
N PHE A 99 12.52 4.29 0.45
CA PHE A 99 11.91 3.56 -0.68
C PHE A 99 12.57 3.94 -2.01
N LYS A 100 12.82 5.23 -2.26
CA LYS A 100 13.53 5.67 -3.48
C LYS A 100 14.98 5.19 -3.51
N LEU A 101 15.67 5.21 -2.37
CA LEU A 101 17.03 4.69 -2.27
C LEU A 101 17.07 3.17 -2.53
N MET A 102 16.11 2.43 -1.99
CA MET A 102 15.99 0.98 -2.18
C MET A 102 15.91 0.62 -3.66
N GLN A 103 15.16 1.38 -4.48
CA GLN A 103 15.10 1.17 -5.93
C GLN A 103 16.50 1.26 -6.58
N LYS A 104 17.27 2.31 -6.27
CA LYS A 104 18.65 2.45 -6.78
C LYS A 104 19.57 1.33 -6.33
N LEU A 105 19.41 0.83 -5.10
CA LEU A 105 20.20 -0.27 -4.57
C LEU A 105 19.83 -1.61 -5.23
N VAL A 106 18.56 -1.82 -5.57
CA VAL A 106 18.10 -2.95 -6.40
C VAL A 106 18.71 -2.88 -7.80
N ASP A 107 18.78 -1.70 -8.42
CA ASP A 107 19.44 -1.55 -9.73
C ASP A 107 20.94 -1.89 -9.64
N ARG A 108 21.61 -1.43 -8.58
CA ARG A 108 23.03 -1.71 -8.33
C ARG A 108 23.32 -3.20 -8.14
N ILE A 109 22.53 -3.90 -7.32
CA ILE A 109 22.74 -5.34 -7.08
C ILE A 109 22.45 -6.15 -8.36
N ASN A 110 21.48 -5.74 -9.17
CA ASN A 110 21.19 -6.36 -10.47
C ASN A 110 22.34 -6.14 -11.46
N LEU A 111 22.95 -4.95 -11.47
CA LEU A 111 24.11 -4.64 -12.32
C LEU A 111 25.31 -5.53 -11.95
N VAL A 112 25.67 -5.57 -10.66
CA VAL A 112 26.79 -6.40 -10.16
C VAL A 112 26.55 -7.88 -10.48
N SER A 113 25.34 -8.39 -10.24
CA SER A 113 24.97 -9.76 -10.59
C SER A 113 25.16 -10.05 -12.08
N ARG A 114 24.73 -9.14 -12.96
CA ARG A 114 24.85 -9.32 -14.41
C ARG A 114 26.31 -9.32 -14.86
N GLU A 115 27.15 -8.46 -14.31
CA GLU A 115 28.58 -8.42 -14.61
C GLU A 115 29.29 -9.71 -14.19
N ILE A 116 29.00 -10.23 -12.99
CA ILE A 116 29.55 -11.50 -12.50
C ILE A 116 29.13 -12.66 -13.41
N LEU A 117 27.85 -12.74 -13.77
CA LEU A 117 27.34 -13.82 -14.62
C LEU A 117 27.91 -13.77 -16.05
N THR A 118 28.04 -12.58 -16.63
CA THR A 118 28.58 -12.41 -17.99
C THR A 118 30.10 -12.61 -18.02
N GLY A 119 30.80 -12.20 -16.95
CA GLY A 119 32.25 -12.27 -16.81
C GLY A 119 32.76 -13.54 -16.13
N LEU A 120 31.91 -14.52 -15.82
CA LEU A 120 32.24 -15.64 -14.93
C LEU A 120 33.50 -16.42 -15.37
N SER A 121 33.64 -16.70 -16.67
CA SER A 121 34.81 -17.39 -17.21
C SER A 121 36.10 -16.58 -17.04
N VAL A 122 36.03 -15.26 -17.14
CA VAL A 122 37.17 -14.34 -16.96
C VAL A 122 37.52 -14.26 -15.47
N ILE A 123 36.53 -14.12 -14.60
CA ILE A 123 36.75 -14.06 -13.14
C ILE A 123 37.48 -15.32 -12.66
N ARG A 124 37.04 -16.51 -13.10
CA ARG A 124 37.70 -17.79 -12.79
C ARG A 124 39.10 -17.91 -13.38
N ALA A 125 39.29 -17.46 -14.62
CA ALA A 125 40.60 -17.50 -15.27
C ALA A 125 41.65 -16.63 -14.54
N PHE A 126 41.21 -15.57 -13.86
CA PHE A 126 42.07 -14.68 -13.09
C PHE A 126 42.02 -14.93 -11.57
N GLY A 127 41.28 -15.94 -11.09
CA GLY A 127 41.18 -16.27 -9.66
C GLY A 127 40.61 -15.14 -8.80
N ARG A 128 39.61 -14.40 -9.32
CA ARG A 128 39.04 -13.20 -8.69
C ARG A 128 37.66 -13.39 -8.06
N GLU A 129 37.27 -14.63 -7.81
CA GLU A 129 35.98 -14.99 -7.22
C GLU A 129 35.73 -14.26 -5.89
N ASP A 130 36.67 -14.33 -4.95
CA ASP A 130 36.54 -13.71 -3.62
C ASP A 130 36.36 -12.17 -3.71
N THR A 131 37.06 -11.53 -4.64
CA THR A 131 36.95 -10.07 -4.84
C THR A 131 35.58 -9.66 -5.36
N GLU A 132 35.03 -10.43 -6.31
CA GLU A 132 33.70 -10.17 -6.85
C GLU A 132 32.59 -10.56 -5.87
N GLU A 133 32.82 -11.57 -5.03
CA GLU A 133 31.96 -11.90 -3.90
C GLU A 133 31.88 -10.74 -2.92
N GLU A 134 33.01 -10.18 -2.46
CA GLU A 134 33.03 -9.00 -1.58
C GLU A 134 32.27 -7.80 -2.19
N ARG A 135 32.42 -7.59 -3.51
CA ARG A 135 31.72 -6.52 -4.24
C ARG A 135 30.20 -6.72 -4.24
N PHE A 136 29.74 -7.94 -4.47
CA PHE A 136 28.32 -8.30 -4.37
C PHE A 136 27.82 -8.14 -2.94
N ASP A 137 28.60 -8.61 -1.96
CA ASP A 137 28.26 -8.58 -0.55
C ASP A 137 28.07 -7.17 -0.01
N ALA A 138 28.93 -6.23 -0.44
CA ALA A 138 28.79 -4.82 -0.12
C ALA A 138 27.47 -4.23 -0.67
N ALA A 139 27.15 -4.50 -1.94
CA ALA A 139 25.90 -4.03 -2.55
C ALA A 139 24.67 -4.64 -1.85
N ASN A 140 24.73 -5.92 -1.48
CA ASN A 140 23.67 -6.61 -0.77
C ASN A 140 23.48 -6.09 0.67
N LYS A 141 24.56 -5.78 1.40
CA LYS A 141 24.50 -5.18 2.74
C LYS A 141 23.83 -3.81 2.72
N ASP A 142 24.15 -2.97 1.74
CA ASP A 142 23.51 -1.65 1.56
C ASP A 142 22.00 -1.78 1.33
N LEU A 143 21.60 -2.69 0.44
CA LEU A 143 20.19 -2.98 0.17
C LEU A 143 19.49 -3.50 1.42
N THR A 144 20.06 -4.51 2.08
CA THR A 144 19.52 -5.14 3.28
C THR A 144 19.29 -4.12 4.39
N LYS A 145 20.28 -3.27 4.68
CA LYS A 145 20.18 -2.22 5.71
C LYS A 145 19.04 -1.25 5.43
N THR A 146 18.89 -0.83 4.17
CA THR A 146 17.83 0.09 3.74
C THR A 146 16.45 -0.57 3.82
N THR A 147 16.34 -1.82 3.39
CA THR A 147 15.11 -2.62 3.46
C THR A 147 14.67 -2.86 4.90
N LEU A 148 15.60 -3.26 5.79
CA LEU A 148 15.29 -3.48 7.21
C LEU A 148 14.82 -2.19 7.90
N PHE A 149 15.46 -1.05 7.63
CA PHE A 149 15.01 0.24 8.15
C PHE A 149 13.59 0.56 7.68
N THR A 150 13.35 0.44 6.37
CA THR A 150 12.05 0.75 5.77
C THR A 150 10.96 -0.16 6.34
N ASN A 151 11.21 -1.47 6.41
CA ASN A 151 10.29 -2.43 6.99
C ASN A 151 10.00 -2.13 8.45
N ARG A 152 11.02 -1.81 9.25
CA ARG A 152 10.83 -1.47 10.67
C ARG A 152 9.95 -0.24 10.86
N VAL A 153 10.14 0.81 10.04
CA VAL A 153 9.26 1.99 10.04
C VAL A 153 7.83 1.60 9.67
N MET A 154 7.65 0.77 8.63
CA MET A 154 6.33 0.33 8.18
C MET A 154 5.63 -0.61 9.17
N THR A 155 6.37 -1.39 9.97
CA THR A 155 5.81 -2.24 11.02
C THR A 155 5.07 -1.43 12.07
N PHE A 156 5.48 -0.19 12.36
CA PHE A 156 4.76 0.67 13.30
C PHE A 156 3.41 1.18 12.77
N MET A 157 3.18 1.11 11.46
CA MET A 157 1.94 1.62 10.87
C MET A 157 0.71 0.89 11.43
N MET A 158 0.70 -0.43 11.46
CA MET A 158 -0.45 -1.21 11.96
C MET A 158 -0.72 -1.03 13.48
N PRO A 159 0.28 -1.19 14.37
CA PRO A 159 0.09 -0.95 15.81
C PRO A 159 -0.30 0.48 16.14
N GLY A 160 0.32 1.48 15.49
CA GLY A 160 -0.03 2.88 15.67
C GLY A 160 -1.47 3.18 15.28
N MET A 161 -1.92 2.61 14.15
CA MET A 161 -3.31 2.72 13.73
C MET A 161 -4.28 2.07 14.73
N MET A 162 -3.97 0.86 15.23
CA MET A 162 -4.79 0.22 16.26
C MET A 162 -4.83 1.05 17.55
N MET A 163 -3.70 1.63 17.96
CA MET A 163 -3.64 2.48 19.15
C MET A 163 -4.54 3.70 19.00
N ILE A 164 -4.50 4.40 17.86
CA ILE A 164 -5.35 5.55 17.59
C ILE A 164 -6.84 5.16 17.62
N MET A 165 -7.20 4.01 17.03
CA MET A 165 -8.58 3.52 17.03
C MET A 165 -9.09 3.17 18.42
N ASN A 166 -8.24 2.57 19.26
CA ASN A 166 -8.60 2.29 20.66
C ASN A 166 -8.76 3.59 21.46
N VAL A 167 -7.83 4.55 21.31
CA VAL A 167 -7.93 5.87 21.97
C VAL A 167 -9.18 6.63 21.53
N LEU A 168 -9.51 6.58 20.24
CA LEU A 168 -10.75 7.14 19.69
C LEU A 168 -11.98 6.52 20.37
N THR A 169 -12.02 5.20 20.46
CA THR A 169 -13.14 4.48 21.10
C THR A 169 -13.28 4.88 22.56
N VAL A 170 -12.17 4.90 23.31
CA VAL A 170 -12.16 5.36 24.71
C VAL A 170 -12.62 6.81 24.83
N GLY A 171 -12.18 7.69 23.94
CA GLY A 171 -12.62 9.09 23.88
C GLY A 171 -14.13 9.20 23.66
N ILE A 172 -14.68 8.47 22.69
CA ILE A 172 -16.13 8.44 22.44
C ILE A 172 -16.88 7.92 23.66
N VAL A 173 -16.43 6.86 24.30
CA VAL A 173 -17.07 6.31 25.50
C VAL A 173 -17.02 7.31 26.65
N TRP A 174 -15.89 8.00 26.86
CA TRP A 174 -15.72 8.98 27.94
C TRP A 174 -16.70 10.16 27.80
N PHE A 175 -16.78 10.76 26.61
CA PHE A 175 -17.70 11.87 26.35
C PHE A 175 -19.15 11.40 26.21
N GLY A 176 -19.38 10.22 25.62
CA GLY A 176 -20.69 9.61 25.47
C GLY A 176 -21.32 9.25 26.81
N ALA A 177 -20.55 8.67 27.74
CA ALA A 177 -21.02 8.34 29.09
C ALA A 177 -21.51 9.59 29.84
N LYS A 178 -20.78 10.71 29.76
CA LYS A 178 -21.22 11.99 30.36
C LYS A 178 -22.54 12.49 29.76
N LYS A 179 -22.76 12.30 28.46
CA LYS A 179 -24.01 12.68 27.79
C LYS A 179 -25.18 11.77 28.13
N ILE A 180 -24.90 10.48 28.35
CA ILE A 180 -25.89 9.50 28.81
C ILE A 180 -26.33 9.84 30.24
N ASP A 181 -25.37 10.15 31.12
CA ASP A 181 -25.64 10.55 32.50
C ASP A 181 -26.49 11.84 32.56
N ALA A 182 -26.21 12.80 31.67
CA ALA A 182 -27.02 14.01 31.50
C ALA A 182 -28.40 13.78 30.84
N GLY A 183 -28.79 12.54 30.54
CA GLY A 183 -30.07 12.20 29.89
C GLY A 183 -30.18 12.63 28.42
N SER A 184 -29.11 13.20 27.85
CA SER A 184 -29.10 13.77 26.49
C SER A 184 -28.79 12.74 25.39
N MET A 185 -28.46 11.50 25.76
CA MET A 185 -28.07 10.45 24.82
C MET A 185 -28.42 9.06 25.35
N GLN A 186 -28.85 8.17 24.46
CA GLN A 186 -29.07 6.76 24.81
C GLN A 186 -27.81 5.92 24.56
N VAL A 187 -27.64 4.85 25.33
CA VAL A 187 -26.52 3.91 25.16
C VAL A 187 -26.46 3.34 23.73
N GLY A 188 -27.62 3.03 23.13
CA GLY A 188 -27.70 2.55 21.75
C GLY A 188 -27.24 3.57 20.71
N ALA A 189 -27.47 4.87 20.95
CA ALA A 189 -26.93 5.92 20.10
C ALA A 189 -25.40 6.00 20.20
N MET A 190 -24.81 5.68 21.36
CA MET A 190 -23.36 5.71 21.56
C MET A 190 -22.70 4.52 20.85
N THR A 191 -23.26 3.32 20.96
CA THR A 191 -22.73 2.14 20.25
C THR A 191 -22.85 2.30 18.73
N ALA A 192 -23.95 2.87 18.24
CA ALA A 192 -24.10 3.25 16.84
C ALA A 192 -23.05 4.29 16.42
N PHE A 193 -22.82 5.31 17.23
CA PHE A 193 -21.81 6.34 16.96
C PHE A 193 -20.39 5.77 16.88
N ILE A 194 -20.00 4.88 17.81
CA ILE A 194 -18.70 4.19 17.75
C ILE A 194 -18.58 3.42 16.43
N THR A 195 -19.62 2.68 16.05
CA THR A 195 -19.61 1.89 14.81
C THR A 195 -19.44 2.79 13.58
N TYR A 196 -20.22 3.87 13.48
CA TYR A 196 -20.13 4.80 12.36
C TYR A 196 -18.80 5.55 12.33
N ALA A 197 -18.27 5.97 13.48
CA ALA A 197 -16.95 6.59 13.58
C ALA A 197 -15.86 5.66 13.03
N MET A 198 -15.89 4.39 13.41
CA MET A 198 -14.94 3.38 12.92
C MET A 198 -15.06 3.19 11.40
N MET A 199 -16.29 3.15 10.86
CA MET A 199 -16.51 3.06 9.41
C MET A 199 -15.97 4.28 8.66
N ILE A 200 -16.16 5.50 9.17
CA ILE A 200 -15.64 6.74 8.57
C ILE A 200 -14.11 6.70 8.57
N VAL A 201 -13.49 6.39 9.71
CA VAL A 201 -12.03 6.36 9.83
C VAL A 201 -11.42 5.30 8.91
N MET A 202 -11.99 4.10 8.86
CA MET A 202 -11.53 3.04 7.95
C MET A 202 -11.67 3.43 6.47
N SER A 203 -12.77 4.10 6.12
CA SER A 203 -12.99 4.60 4.76
C SER A 203 -11.95 5.65 4.37
N PHE A 204 -11.64 6.57 5.30
CA PHE A 204 -10.63 7.59 5.09
C PHE A 204 -9.22 6.99 4.95
N LEU A 205 -8.90 5.97 5.75
CA LEU A 205 -7.65 5.23 5.67
C LEU A 205 -7.49 4.53 4.33
N MET A 206 -8.54 3.87 3.84
CA MET A 206 -8.52 3.24 2.52
C MET A 206 -8.21 4.27 1.43
N LEU A 207 -8.88 5.43 1.45
CA LEU A 207 -8.62 6.50 0.48
C LEU A 207 -7.16 6.98 0.54
N THR A 208 -6.64 7.21 1.76
CA THR A 208 -5.24 7.65 1.96
C THR A 208 -4.24 6.63 1.44
N MET A 209 -4.43 5.34 1.74
CA MET A 209 -3.58 4.26 1.26
C MET A 209 -3.64 4.11 -0.27
N MET A 210 -4.82 4.27 -0.87
CA MET A 210 -4.97 4.26 -2.33
C MET A 210 -4.24 5.42 -2.98
N SER A 211 -4.28 6.63 -2.40
CA SER A 211 -3.52 7.79 -2.90
C SER A 211 -2.00 7.57 -2.87
N ILE A 212 -1.50 6.73 -1.95
CA ILE A 212 -0.08 6.35 -1.86
C ILE A 212 0.28 5.22 -2.83
N MET A 213 -0.64 4.27 -3.05
CA MET A 213 -0.40 3.12 -3.95
C MET A 213 -0.59 3.46 -5.43
N LEU A 214 -1.56 4.31 -5.78
CA LEU A 214 -1.85 4.66 -7.17
C LEU A 214 -0.65 5.24 -7.96
N PRO A 215 0.21 6.10 -7.40
CA PRO A 215 1.39 6.61 -8.10
C PRO A 215 2.51 5.58 -8.28
N ARG A 216 2.40 4.40 -7.66
CA ARG A 216 3.42 3.34 -7.70
C ARG A 216 3.10 2.22 -8.70
N ALA A 217 1.90 2.24 -9.28
CA ALA A 217 1.47 1.34 -10.37
C ALA A 217 1.59 2.07 -11.71
#